data_AF-A0A1V5JZS8-F1
#
_entry.id   AF-A0A1V5JZS8-F1
#
_cell.length_a   1.000
_cell.length_b   1.000
_cell.length_c   1.000
_cell.angle_alpha   90.00
_cell.angle_beta   90.00
_cell.angle_gamma   90.00
#
_symmetry.space_group_name_H-M   'P 1'
#
loop_
_entity.id
_entity.type
_entity.pdbx_description
1 polymer ?
#
loop_
_entity_poly.entity_id
_entity_poly.type
_entity_poly.pdbx_seq_one_letter_code
_entity_poly.pdbx_strand_id
1 'polypeptide(L)'
;MPAYTKYPAEARQLLTFLATKGQEVQVKAGGHIATYKNVPLSVYPAVDRGAAMLLEGKEALPDLDDTIGGEWQPAFWDQLKLVWVSPGRVGEVLDTLQRKAK
;
A
#
# COMPACT_ATOMS: atom_id res chain seq x y z
N MET A 1 13.83 13.23 2.68
CA MET A 1 14.14 14.33 3.62
C MET A 1 13.51 15.60 3.09
N PRO A 2 12.78 16.38 3.92
CA PRO A 2 12.17 17.64 3.47
C PRO A 2 13.24 18.61 2.96
N ALA A 3 13.13 19.08 1.72
CA ALA A 3 14.17 19.87 1.05
C ALA A 3 14.44 21.24 1.72
N TYR A 4 13.44 21.79 2.42
CA TYR A 4 13.47 23.15 2.98
C TYR A 4 13.43 23.18 4.51
N THR A 5 13.66 22.05 5.18
CA THR A 5 13.68 22.05 6.66
C THR A 5 14.88 22.84 7.19
N LYS A 6 14.66 23.63 8.24
CA LYS A 6 15.73 24.26 9.02
C LYS A 6 16.42 23.27 9.98
N TYR A 7 15.83 22.07 10.15
CA TYR A 7 16.21 21.08 11.15
C TYR A 7 16.40 19.70 10.50
N PRO A 8 17.43 19.51 9.66
CA PRO A 8 17.63 18.27 8.92
C PRO A 8 18.01 17.07 9.80
N ALA A 9 18.68 17.31 10.93
CA ALA A 9 19.08 16.23 11.85
C ALA A 9 17.86 15.70 12.62
N GLU A 10 17.06 16.60 13.17
CA GLU A 10 15.84 16.31 13.92
C GLU A 10 14.78 15.69 13.01
N ALA A 11 14.63 16.20 11.78
CA ALA A 11 13.75 15.60 10.79
C ALA A 11 14.16 14.16 10.46
N ARG A 12 15.47 13.88 10.40
CA ARG A 12 15.97 12.51 10.18
C ARG A 12 15.67 11.63 11.39
N GLN A 13 15.88 12.12 12.61
CA GLN A 13 15.54 11.37 13.83
C GLN A 13 14.06 11.02 13.89
N LEU A 14 13.19 11.99 13.59
CA LEU A 14 11.74 11.77 13.55
C LEU A 14 11.37 10.72 12.48
N LEU A 15 11.90 10.84 11.25
CA LEU A 15 11.61 9.87 10.20
C LEU A 15 12.12 8.46 10.55
N THR A 16 13.29 8.34 11.17
CA THR A 16 13.79 7.05 11.67
C THR A 16 12.84 6.47 12.72
N PHE A 17 12.38 7.30 13.66
CA PHE A 17 11.39 6.86 14.65
C PHE A 17 10.11 6.39 13.97
N LEU A 18 9.50 7.21 13.12
CA LEU A 18 8.24 6.90 12.43
C LEU A 18 8.32 5.63 11.57
N ALA A 19 9.47 5.40 10.91
CA ALA A 19 9.72 4.24 10.07
C ALA A 19 10.07 2.96 10.86
N THR A 20 10.29 3.04 12.17
CA THR A 20 10.65 1.89 13.01
C THR A 20 9.77 1.82 14.25
N LYS A 21 10.18 2.41 15.38
CA LYS A 21 9.47 2.31 16.66
C LYS A 21 8.07 2.92 16.62
N GLY A 22 7.88 3.97 15.82
CA GLY A 22 6.58 4.57 15.57
C GLY A 22 5.59 3.60 14.92
N GLN A 23 6.05 2.67 14.08
CA GLN A 23 5.20 1.63 13.51
C GLN A 23 4.65 0.69 14.61
N GLU A 24 5.45 0.34 15.62
CA GLU A 24 4.94 -0.43 16.76
C GLU A 24 3.84 0.32 17.52
N VAL A 25 3.97 1.65 17.66
CA VAL A 25 2.93 2.48 18.30
C VAL A 25 1.67 2.51 17.45
N GLN A 26 1.82 2.67 16.14
CA GLN A 26 0.70 2.74 15.19
C GLN A 26 -0.11 1.44 15.19
N VAL A 27 0.54 0.28 15.06
CA VAL A 27 -0.20 -0.99 14.94
C VAL A 27 -0.90 -1.39 16.24
N LYS A 28 -0.42 -0.93 17.41
CA LYS A 28 -1.13 -1.14 18.70
C LYS A 28 -2.51 -0.50 18.71
N ALA A 29 -2.70 0.61 18.01
CA ALA A 29 -4.00 1.27 17.91
C ALA A 29 -5.01 0.45 17.07
N GLY A 30 -4.53 -0.48 16.25
CA GLY A 30 -5.33 -1.34 15.38
C GLY A 30 -5.73 -0.69 14.06
N GLY A 31 -6.18 -1.52 13.11
CA GLY A 31 -6.62 -1.08 11.77
C GLY A 31 -5.48 -0.76 10.80
N HIS A 32 -4.24 -1.14 11.14
CA HIS A 32 -3.05 -0.86 10.35
C HIS A 32 -2.10 -2.06 10.32
N ILE A 33 -1.38 -2.21 9.21
CA ILE A 33 -0.26 -3.15 9.05
C ILE A 33 1.03 -2.35 8.90
N ALA A 34 2.09 -2.79 9.57
CA ALA A 34 3.36 -2.06 9.54
C ALA A 34 4.12 -2.36 8.25
N THR A 35 4.78 -1.35 7.70
CA THR A 35 5.73 -1.52 6.60
C THR A 35 7.12 -1.93 7.10
N TYR A 36 7.40 -1.68 8.39
CA TYR A 36 8.63 -2.13 9.05
C TYR A 36 8.53 -3.61 9.43
N LYS A 37 9.34 -4.45 8.78
CA LYS A 37 9.28 -5.92 8.90
C LYS A 37 9.58 -6.48 10.30
N ASN A 38 10.21 -5.69 11.18
CA ASN A 38 10.62 -6.15 12.50
C ASN A 38 9.62 -5.78 13.61
N VAL A 39 8.41 -5.33 13.28
CA VAL A 39 7.34 -5.15 14.27
C VAL A 39 6.86 -6.53 14.75
N PRO A 40 6.93 -6.84 16.05
CA PRO A 40 6.54 -8.15 16.54
C PRO A 40 5.03 -8.39 16.39
N LEU A 41 4.62 -9.58 15.92
CA LEU A 41 3.20 -9.97 15.79
C LEU A 41 2.40 -9.83 17.09
N SER A 42 3.05 -10.00 18.26
CA SER A 42 2.43 -9.87 19.58
C SER A 42 1.90 -8.47 19.88
N VAL A 43 2.41 -7.45 19.18
CA VAL A 43 2.03 -6.05 19.35
C VAL A 43 0.69 -5.72 18.67
N TYR A 44 0.31 -6.50 17.66
CA TYR A 44 -0.94 -6.31 16.94
C TYR A 44 -2.15 -6.76 17.77
N PRO A 45 -3.29 -6.05 17.67
CA PRO A 45 -4.59 -6.57 18.07
C PRO A 45 -4.89 -7.92 17.42
N ALA A 46 -5.74 -8.73 18.05
CA ALA A 46 -6.02 -10.09 17.61
C ALA A 46 -6.52 -10.16 16.14
N VAL A 47 -7.37 -9.22 15.74
CA VAL A 47 -7.91 -9.14 14.37
C VAL A 47 -6.83 -8.85 13.33
N ASP A 48 -5.93 -7.93 13.62
CA ASP A 48 -4.88 -7.49 12.68
C ASP A 48 -3.69 -8.47 12.63
N ARG A 49 -3.43 -9.17 13.75
CA ARG A 49 -2.32 -10.13 13.85
C ARG A 49 -2.40 -11.23 12.81
N GLY A 50 -3.60 -11.73 12.51
CA GLY A 50 -3.80 -12.76 11.51
C GLY A 50 -3.37 -12.29 10.12
N ALA A 51 -3.76 -11.06 9.73
CA ALA A 51 -3.34 -10.45 8.47
C ALA A 51 -1.82 -10.23 8.44
N ALA A 52 -1.23 -9.69 9.50
CA ALA A 52 0.22 -9.47 9.60
C ALA A 52 1.01 -10.79 9.46
N MET A 53 0.54 -11.88 10.08
CA MET A 53 1.16 -13.21 9.99
C MET A 53 1.13 -13.76 8.55
N LEU A 54 0.03 -13.55 7.80
CA LEU A 54 -0.09 -14.03 6.42
C LEU A 54 0.88 -13.34 5.45
N LEU A 55 1.39 -12.17 5.83
CA LEU A 55 2.34 -11.39 5.03
C LEU A 55 3.81 -11.79 5.27
N GLU A 56 4.11 -12.61 6.29
CA GLU A 56 5.47 -13.09 6.51
C GLU A 56 5.99 -13.88 5.31
N GLY A 57 7.21 -13.54 4.88
CA GLY A 57 7.84 -14.14 3.70
C GLY A 57 7.19 -13.78 2.36
N LYS A 58 6.21 -12.85 2.34
CA LYS A 58 5.63 -12.33 1.10
C LYS A 58 6.37 -11.11 0.60
N GLU A 59 6.36 -10.95 -0.71
CA GLU A 59 6.82 -9.74 -1.36
C GLU A 59 5.64 -8.76 -1.51
N ALA A 60 5.83 -7.52 -1.09
CA ALA A 60 4.86 -6.47 -1.31
C ALA A 60 4.97 -6.00 -2.76
N LEU A 61 3.93 -6.24 -3.55
CA LEU A 61 3.82 -5.71 -4.90
C LEU A 61 3.16 -4.32 -4.84
N PRO A 62 3.62 -3.35 -5.64
CA PRO A 62 2.97 -2.05 -5.72
C PRO A 62 1.58 -2.21 -6.33
N ASP A 63 0.66 -1.35 -5.89
CA ASP A 63 -0.68 -1.29 -6.47
C ASP A 63 -0.56 -0.89 -7.95
N LEU A 64 -1.28 -1.62 -8.80
CA LEU A 64 -1.14 -1.51 -10.26
C LEU A 64 -1.58 -0.12 -10.74
N ASP A 65 -2.59 0.46 -10.11
CA ASP A 65 -3.13 1.77 -10.43
C ASP A 65 -2.22 2.92 -10.00
N ASP A 66 -1.49 2.78 -8.90
CA ASP A 66 -0.45 3.73 -8.49
C ASP A 66 0.85 3.59 -9.31
N THR A 67 1.15 2.40 -9.84
CA THR A 67 2.37 2.15 -10.61
C THR A 67 2.37 2.84 -11.97
N ILE A 68 1.23 2.83 -12.67
CA ILE A 68 1.09 3.53 -13.97
C ILE A 68 0.59 4.96 -13.76
N GLY A 69 -0.39 5.15 -12.87
CA GLY A 69 -0.92 6.47 -12.52
C GLY A 69 -1.62 7.20 -13.66
N GLY A 70 -1.75 8.53 -13.53
CA GLY A 70 -2.29 9.40 -14.58
C GLY A 70 -3.73 9.05 -15.00
N GLU A 71 -4.00 9.08 -16.30
CA GLU A 71 -5.31 8.68 -16.85
C GLU A 71 -5.57 7.16 -16.77
N TRP A 72 -4.54 6.37 -16.48
CA TRP A 72 -4.66 4.92 -16.35
C TRP A 72 -5.36 4.52 -15.05
N GLN A 73 -4.97 5.14 -13.93
CA GLN A 73 -5.57 4.89 -12.62
C GLN A 73 -7.11 4.96 -12.60
N PRO A 74 -7.78 6.06 -13.03
CA PRO A 74 -9.23 6.11 -13.05
C PRO A 74 -9.86 5.12 -14.05
N ALA A 75 -9.17 4.81 -15.15
CA ALA A 75 -9.65 3.82 -16.12
C ALA A 75 -9.57 2.40 -15.57
N PHE A 76 -8.51 2.05 -14.83
CA PHE A 76 -8.41 0.77 -14.14
C PHE A 76 -9.59 0.52 -13.22
N TRP A 77 -9.92 1.48 -12.36
CA TRP A 77 -11.04 1.36 -11.44
C TRP A 77 -12.40 1.28 -12.14
N ASP A 78 -12.58 2.01 -13.24
CA ASP A 78 -13.79 1.92 -14.07
C ASP A 78 -13.94 0.52 -14.71
N GLN A 79 -12.88 0.03 -15.34
CA GLN A 79 -12.90 -1.27 -16.02
C GLN A 79 -12.99 -2.44 -15.03
N LEU A 80 -12.39 -2.33 -13.85
CA LEU A 80 -12.52 -3.35 -12.80
C LEU A 80 -13.98 -3.51 -12.34
N LYS A 81 -14.71 -2.40 -12.18
CA LYS A 81 -16.15 -2.43 -11.88
C LYS A 81 -16.96 -3.07 -13.00
N LEU A 82 -16.59 -2.83 -14.26
CA LEU A 82 -17.25 -3.44 -15.41
C LEU A 82 -17.09 -4.97 -15.41
N VAL A 83 -15.89 -5.50 -15.15
CA VAL A 83 -15.68 -6.95 -15.02
C VAL A 83 -16.52 -7.52 -13.88
N TRP A 84 -16.65 -6.79 -12.77
CA TRP A 84 -17.44 -7.24 -11.62
C TRP A 84 -18.93 -7.45 -11.97
N VAL A 85 -19.53 -6.56 -12.77
CA VAL A 85 -20.95 -6.63 -13.14
C VAL A 85 -21.20 -7.37 -14.46
N SER A 86 -20.18 -7.53 -15.31
CA SER A 86 -20.28 -8.19 -16.61
C SER A 86 -18.99 -8.95 -16.95
N PRO A 87 -18.72 -10.11 -16.30
CA PRO A 87 -17.46 -10.84 -16.44
C PRO A 87 -17.13 -11.28 -17.87
N GLY A 88 -18.14 -11.48 -18.72
CA GLY A 88 -17.95 -11.83 -20.14
C GLY A 88 -17.25 -10.76 -20.97
N ARG A 89 -17.14 -9.52 -20.47
CA ARG A 89 -16.47 -8.39 -21.14
C ARG A 89 -14.99 -8.27 -20.80
N VAL A 90 -14.38 -9.28 -20.18
CA VAL A 90 -12.97 -9.25 -19.77
C VAL A 90 -12.03 -8.92 -20.94
N GLY A 91 -12.30 -9.38 -22.16
CA GLY A 91 -11.50 -9.05 -23.34
C GLY A 91 -11.48 -7.55 -23.64
N GLU A 92 -12.65 -6.90 -23.68
CA GLU A 92 -12.77 -5.46 -23.92
C GLU A 92 -12.09 -4.61 -22.83
N VAL A 93 -12.17 -5.10 -21.59
CA VAL A 93 -11.52 -4.49 -20.43
C VAL A 93 -10.01 -4.52 -20.61
N LEU A 94 -9.43 -5.69 -20.94
CA LEU A 94 -8.00 -5.83 -21.17
C LEU A 94 -7.53 -4.94 -22.33
N ASP A 95 -8.25 -4.91 -23.44
CA ASP A 95 -7.93 -4.04 -24.59
C ASP A 95 -7.95 -2.55 -24.23
N THR A 96 -8.89 -2.14 -23.38
CA THR A 96 -9.01 -0.75 -22.92
C THR A 96 -7.86 -0.35 -22.00
N LEU A 97 -7.51 -1.21 -21.04
CA LEU A 97 -6.38 -0.96 -20.14
C LEU A 97 -5.04 -0.97 -20.89
N GLN A 98 -4.85 -1.88 -21.85
CA GLN A 98 -3.65 -1.95 -22.66
C GLN A 98 -3.45 -0.70 -23.53
N ARG A 99 -4.53 -0.13 -24.09
CA ARG A 99 -4.45 1.12 -24.86
C ARG A 99 -4.05 2.31 -24.01
N LYS A 100 -4.50 2.37 -22.75
CA LYS A 100 -4.19 3.47 -21.82
C LYS A 100 -2.85 3.33 -21.13
N ALA A 101 -2.24 2.14 -21.14
CA ALA A 101 -0.95 1.86 -20.52
C ALA A 101 0.25 2.31 -21.39
N LYS A 102 0.00 2.88 -22.55
CA LYS A 102 1.01 3.47 -23.47
C LYS A 102 1.15 4.96 -23.18
#